data_AF-A0A656QA57-F1
#
_entry.id   AF-A0A656QA57-F1
#
_cell.length_a   1.000
_cell.length_b   1.000
_cell.length_c   1.000
_cell.angle_alpha   90.00
_cell.angle_beta   90.00
_cell.angle_gamma   90.00
#
_symmetry.space_group_name_H-M   'P 1'
#
loop_
_entity.id
_entity.type
_entity.pdbx_description
1 polymer ?
#
loop_
_entity_poly.entity_id
_entity_poly.type
_entity_poly.pdbx_seq_one_letter_code
_entity_poly.pdbx_strand_id
1 'polypeptide(L)' 'MSIVTNDQLVELTGGLRQGAAQKRWIKKALGIDAPRKADGHPMLTWEQVNRGPGEQMRRTAPKWKNAA' A
#
# COMPACT_ATOMS: atom_id res chain seq x y z
N MET A 1 11.87 -8.75 -0.76
CA MET A 1 10.51 -8.21 -0.54
C MET A 1 9.46 -9.19 -1.05
N SER A 2 8.66 -9.79 -0.17
CA SER A 2 7.53 -10.65 -0.56
C SER A 2 6.26 -9.83 -0.77
N ILE A 3 5.56 -10.03 -1.90
CA ILE A 3 4.30 -9.35 -2.23
C ILE A 3 3.16 -10.01 -1.44
N VAL A 4 2.25 -9.20 -0.91
CA VAL A 4 1.03 -9.69 -0.24
C VAL A 4 0.09 -10.30 -1.28
N THR A 5 -0.22 -11.60 -1.11
CA THR A 5 -1.17 -12.32 -1.98
C THR A 5 -2.61 -11.88 -1.71
N ASN A 6 -3.55 -12.27 -2.56
CA ASN A 6 -4.94 -11.85 -2.37
C ASN A 6 -5.58 -12.51 -1.14
N ASP A 7 -5.25 -13.77 -0.84
CA ASP A 7 -5.71 -14.43 0.39
C ASP A 7 -5.12 -13.75 1.63
N GLN A 8 -3.84 -13.40 1.59
CA GLN A 8 -3.20 -12.63 2.66
C GLN A 8 -3.81 -11.22 2.82
N LEU A 9 -4.29 -10.59 1.74
CA LEU A 9 -5.04 -9.33 1.85
C LEU A 9 -6.37 -9.52 2.57
N VAL A 10 -7.08 -10.62 2.31
CA VAL A 10 -8.32 -10.94 3.00
C VAL A 10 -8.05 -11.14 4.49
N GLU A 11 -7.03 -11.91 4.86
CA GLU A 11 -6.63 -12.11 6.26
C GLU A 11 -6.21 -10.80 6.92
N LEU A 12 -5.32 -10.02 6.29
CA LEU A 12 -4.81 -8.75 6.80
C LEU A 12 -5.93 -7.74 7.08
N THR A 13 -6.95 -7.72 6.21
CA THR A 13 -8.05 -6.76 6.30
C THR A 13 -9.24 -7.27 7.13
N GLY A 14 -9.12 -8.42 7.79
CA GLY A 14 -10.18 -8.99 8.62
C GLY A 14 -11.36 -9.54 7.83
N GLY A 15 -11.11 -10.08 6.64
CA GLY A 15 -12.11 -10.76 5.80
C GLY A 15 -12.65 -9.94 4.62
N LEU A 16 -12.16 -8.71 4.38
CA LEU A 16 -12.63 -7.91 3.25
C LEU A 16 -12.19 -8.55 1.93
N ARG A 17 -13.15 -8.83 1.03
CA ARG A 17 -12.87 -9.39 -0.31
C ARG A 17 -12.84 -8.34 -1.42
N GLN A 18 -13.47 -7.19 -1.21
CA GLN A 18 -13.54 -6.15 -2.23
C GLN A 18 -12.25 -5.32 -2.24
N GLY A 19 -11.51 -5.32 -3.35
CA GLY A 19 -10.21 -4.63 -3.48
C GLY A 19 -10.29 -3.12 -3.17
N ALA A 20 -11.40 -2.46 -3.53
CA ALA A 20 -11.64 -1.07 -3.17
C ALA A 20 -11.79 -0.85 -1.65
N ALA A 21 -12.46 -1.79 -0.95
CA ALA A 21 -12.61 -1.75 0.50
C ALA A 21 -11.27 -2.04 1.20
N GLN A 22 -10.53 -3.04 0.73
CA GLN A 22 -9.17 -3.35 1.21
C GLN A 22 -8.26 -2.14 1.07
N LYS A 23 -8.25 -1.45 -0.09
CA LYS A 23 -7.45 -0.24 -0.28
C LYS A 23 -7.80 0.87 0.71
N ARG A 24 -9.09 1.13 0.94
CA ARG A 24 -9.55 2.14 1.92
C ARG A 24 -9.13 1.77 3.34
N TRP A 25 -9.26 0.50 3.70
CA TRP A 25 -8.83 -0.03 4.99
C TRP A 25 -7.33 0.13 5.18
N ILE A 26 -6.51 -0.31 4.20
CA ILE A 26 -5.04 -0.19 4.24
C ILE A 26 -4.60 1.26 4.41
N LYS A 27 -5.21 2.20 3.68
CA LYS A 27 -4.90 3.62 3.82
C LYS A 27 -5.23 4.15 5.22
N LYS A 28 -6.35 3.71 5.81
CA LYS A 28 -6.80 4.16 7.14
C LYS A 28 -6.00 3.51 8.28
N ALA A 29 -5.76 2.20 8.20
CA ALA A 29 -5.12 1.43 9.27
C ALA A 29 -3.61 1.50 9.21
N LEU A 30 -3.03 1.46 8.00
CA LEU A 30 -1.58 1.38 7.80
C LEU A 30 -0.98 2.67 7.27
N GLY A 31 -1.77 3.66 6.85
CA GLY A 31 -1.25 4.92 6.27
C GLY A 31 -0.72 4.79 4.84
N ILE A 32 -0.87 3.62 4.21
CA ILE A 32 -0.30 3.31 2.89
C ILE A 32 -1.30 3.61 1.79
N ASP A 33 -0.93 4.46 0.83
CA ASP A 33 -1.69 4.58 -0.43
C ASP A 33 -1.17 3.55 -1.45
N ALA A 34 -1.66 2.31 -1.31
CA ALA A 34 -1.25 1.21 -2.17
C ALA A 34 -1.77 1.41 -3.62
N PRO A 35 -0.93 1.25 -4.65
CA PRO A 35 -1.40 1.12 -6.03
C PRO A 35 -2.28 -0.12 -6.18
N ARG A 36 -3.02 -0.23 -7.30
CA ARG A 36 -3.87 -1.41 -7.58
C ARG A 36 -3.19 -2.32 -8.59
N LYS A 37 -3.35 -3.63 -8.39
CA LYS A 37 -3.02 -4.69 -9.36
C LYS A 37 -4.06 -4.69 -10.50
N ALA A 38 -3.80 -5.46 -11.55
CA ALA A 38 -4.73 -5.65 -12.67
C ALA A 38 -6.07 -6.28 -12.26
N ASP A 39 -6.10 -7.07 -11.19
CA ASP A 39 -7.30 -7.69 -10.62
C ASP A 39 -8.14 -6.73 -9.74
N GLY A 40 -7.68 -5.49 -9.55
CA GLY A 40 -8.36 -4.48 -8.73
C GLY A 40 -8.01 -4.50 -7.24
N HIS A 41 -7.21 -5.46 -6.77
CA HIS A 41 -6.73 -5.53 -5.39
C HIS A 41 -5.52 -4.61 -5.13
N PRO A 42 -5.32 -4.14 -3.88
CA PRO A 42 -4.16 -3.34 -3.52
C PRO A 42 -2.85 -4.13 -3.66
N MET A 43 -1.81 -3.47 -4.15
CA MET A 43 -0.46 -4.02 -4.28
C MET A 43 0.44 -3.43 -3.20
N LEU A 44 0.94 -4.27 -2.31
CA LEU A 44 1.90 -3.92 -1.28
C LEU A 44 2.75 -5.13 -0.89
N THR A 45 3.86 -4.87 -0.20
CA THR A 45 4.77 -5.90 0.33
C THR A 45 4.60 -6.04 1.84
N TRP A 46 4.95 -7.20 2.39
CA TRP A 46 4.95 -7.42 3.85
C TRP A 46 5.86 -6.44 4.59
N GLU A 47 6.95 -6.01 3.95
CA GLU A 47 7.82 -4.96 4.51
C GLU A 47 7.08 -3.63 4.67
N GLN A 48 6.21 -3.24 3.73
CA GLN A 48 5.41 -2.02 3.85
C GLN A 48 4.36 -2.14 4.96
N VAL A 49 3.75 -3.33 5.12
CA VAL A 49 2.78 -3.62 6.20
C VAL A 49 3.43 -3.51 7.58
N ASN A 50 4.66 -4.01 7.71
CA ASN A 50 5.37 -4.09 8.98
C ASN A 50 6.14 -2.81 9.34
N ARG A 51 6.19 -1.80 8.47
CA ARG A 51 6.82 -0.51 8.77
C ARG A 51 5.96 0.31 9.73
N GLY A 52 6.60 0.89 10.75
CA GLY A 52 5.94 1.77 11.70
C GLY A 52 5.43 3.07 11.06
N PRO A 53 4.45 3.78 11.68
CA PRO A 53 3.78 4.97 11.12
C PRO A 53 4.66 6.19 10.75
N GLY A 54 5.99 6.14 10.98
CA GLY A 54 6.92 7.23 10.67
C GLY A 54 7.84 6.99 9.46
N GLU A 55 7.90 5.77 8.93
CA GLU A 55 8.87 5.39 7.89
C GLU A 55 8.28 5.46 6.47
N GLN A 56 6.96 5.63 6.35
CA GLN A 56 6.24 5.58 5.09
C GLN A 56 6.35 6.85 4.24
N MET A 57 6.87 7.96 4.78
CA MET A 57 7.00 9.21 4.01
C MET A 57 8.40 9.82 4.13
N ARG A 58 9.31 9.34 3.28
CA ARG A 58 10.21 10.23 2.55
C ARG A 58 9.94 10.04 1.07
N ARG A 59 8.96 10.78 0.56
CA ARG A 59 8.86 11.03 -0.88
C ARG A 59 10.08 11.83 -1.29
N THR A 60 11.16 11.15 -1.69
CA THR A 60 12.22 11.78 -2.48
C THR A 60 11.67 11.98 -3.88
N ALA A 61 10.82 13.00 -4.04
CA ALA A 61 10.47 13.47 -5.38
C ALA A 61 11.76 14.02 -6.02
N PRO A 62 12.11 13.65 -7.26
CA PRO A 62 13.21 14.29 -7.95
C PRO A 62 12.88 15.78 -8.11
N LYS A 63 13.65 16.67 -7.46
CA LYS A 63 13.61 18.12 -7.74
C LYS A 63 14.39 18.38 -9.02
N TRP A 64 13.79 18.10 -10.19
CA TRP A 64 14.30 18.70 -11.41
C TRP A 64 13.87 20.17 -11.40
N LYS A 65 14.84 21.05 -11.13
CA LYS A 65 14.69 22.49 -11.40
C LYS A 65 14.98 22.66 -12.89
N ASN A 66 13.99 23.08 -13.67
CA ASN A 66 14.29 23.62 -15.00
C ASN A 66 15.13 24.87 -14.79
N ALA A 67 16.39 24.84 -15.23
CA ALA A 67 17.17 26.06 -15.40
C ALA A 67 16.59 26.79 -16.62
N ALA A 68 16.03 27.97 -16.37
CA ALA A 68 15.65 28.92 -17.40
C ALA A 68 16.88 29.64 -17.95
#